data_AF-A0A1B6I937-F1
#
_entry.id   AF-A0A1B6I937-F1
#
_cell.length_a   1.000
_cell.length_b   1.000
_cell.length_c   1.000
_cell.angle_alpha   90.00
_cell.angle_beta   90.00
_cell.angle_gamma   90.00
#
_symmetry.space_group_name_H-M   'P 1'
#
loop_
_entity.id
_entity.type
_entity.pdbx_description
1 polymer ?
#
loop_
_entity_poly.entity_id
_entity_poly.type
_entity_poly.pdbx_seq_one_letter_code
_entity_poly.pdbx_strand_id
1 'polypeptide(L)'
;LNGDEYSYNCSSRFQTIFIDGLVCFTFNMLPARDLYNEFVLYPMIDTTHLTTKPGWNLDIMLKSADLAQTIPRYIDSNGRWAGLYINIEKANKIRRSECGQTKINTKIVFHHPAEIPLPDTHKFHDLPYSGDLFIHLLPSLVTAREELLEYSPEHRKCYFSHERKLSLFRSYTQRNCQLECRVNCSLSLCDCVPFYLPRLNNTVRICGR
;
A
#
# COMPACT_ATOMS: atom_id res chain seq x y z
N LEU A 1 -14.64 -1.36 -32.23
CA LEU A 1 -15.06 -2.16 -31.05
C LEU A 1 -14.78 -1.27 -29.85
N ASN A 2 -15.82 -0.55 -29.42
CA ASN A 2 -15.73 0.52 -28.43
C ASN A 2 -15.61 -0.11 -27.04
N GLY A 3 -14.44 0.02 -26.42
CA GLY A 3 -14.33 -0.12 -24.97
C GLY A 3 -14.63 1.26 -24.38
N ASP A 4 -15.64 1.34 -23.52
CA ASP A 4 -16.02 2.58 -22.86
C ASP A 4 -14.85 3.07 -21.98
N GLU A 5 -14.24 4.19 -22.36
CA GLU A 5 -13.17 4.83 -21.59
C GLU A 5 -13.79 5.63 -20.44
N TYR A 6 -13.85 5.03 -19.25
CA TYR A 6 -14.37 5.72 -18.06
C TYR A 6 -13.29 6.63 -17.44
N SER A 7 -13.45 7.94 -17.62
CA SER A 7 -12.63 8.94 -16.93
C SER A 7 -13.13 9.19 -15.51
N TYR A 8 -12.22 9.15 -14.53
CA TYR A 8 -12.53 9.38 -13.11
C TYR A 8 -11.67 10.50 -12.54
N ASN A 9 -12.21 11.23 -11.56
CA ASN A 9 -11.43 12.20 -10.79
C ASN A 9 -10.41 11.47 -9.89
N CYS A 10 -9.13 11.86 -9.97
CA CYS A 10 -8.07 11.26 -9.15
C CYS A 10 -8.37 11.35 -7.65
N SER A 11 -8.96 12.45 -7.19
CA SER A 11 -9.29 12.68 -5.78
C SER A 11 -10.34 11.72 -5.22
N SER A 12 -11.06 10.96 -6.06
CA SER A 12 -12.02 9.94 -5.62
C SER A 12 -11.49 8.52 -5.71
N ARG A 13 -10.30 8.31 -6.27
CA ARG A 13 -9.71 6.99 -6.53
C ARG A 13 -8.35 6.78 -5.86
N PHE A 14 -7.61 7.87 -5.65
CA PHE A 14 -6.30 7.86 -5.00
C PHE A 14 -6.39 8.40 -3.59
N GLN A 15 -5.62 7.79 -2.70
CA GLN A 15 -5.44 8.24 -1.34
C GLN A 15 -4.08 8.92 -1.18
N THR A 16 -4.03 9.93 -0.31
CA THR A 16 -2.79 10.66 -0.02
C THR A 16 -2.13 10.06 1.21
N ILE A 17 -0.89 9.59 1.04
CA ILE A 17 -0.09 8.96 2.09
C ILE A 17 1.25 9.67 2.23
N PHE A 18 1.88 9.57 3.39
CA PHE A 18 3.21 10.12 3.63
C PHE A 18 4.22 9.00 3.84
N ILE A 19 5.15 8.84 2.89
CA ILE A 19 6.16 7.79 2.88
C ILE A 19 7.53 8.44 2.72
N ASP A 20 8.51 8.03 3.54
CA ASP A 20 9.92 8.44 3.41
C ASP A 20 10.12 9.97 3.31
N GLY A 21 9.32 10.74 4.07
CA GLY A 21 9.39 12.21 4.05
C GLY A 21 8.69 12.89 2.86
N LEU A 22 8.01 12.12 2.01
CA LEU A 22 7.35 12.61 0.79
C LEU A 22 5.85 12.38 0.83
N VAL A 23 5.11 13.30 0.19
CA VAL A 23 3.69 13.11 -0.10
C VAL A 23 3.58 12.21 -1.33
N CYS A 24 2.88 11.08 -1.18
CA CYS A 24 2.65 10.10 -2.23
C CYS A 24 1.14 9.86 -2.42
N PHE A 25 0.78 9.38 -3.61
CA PHE A 25 -0.59 9.01 -3.95
C PHE A 25 -0.65 7.51 -4.20
N THR A 26 -1.59 6.81 -3.58
CA THR A 26 -1.78 5.36 -3.73
C THR A 26 -3.16 5.04 -4.28
N PHE A 27 -3.20 4.09 -5.20
CA PHE A 27 -4.41 3.53 -5.77
C PHE A 27 -4.65 2.14 -5.18
N ASN A 28 -5.91 1.83 -4.89
CA ASN A 28 -6.34 0.49 -4.46
C ASN A 28 -5.79 -0.03 -3.12
N MET A 29 -5.16 0.82 -2.32
CA MET A 29 -4.70 0.50 -0.96
C MET A 29 -5.84 0.56 0.04
N LEU A 30 -5.96 -0.39 0.97
CA LEU A 30 -6.97 -0.36 2.03
C LEU A 30 -6.91 0.94 2.85
N PRO A 31 -8.06 1.45 3.33
CA PRO A 31 -8.06 2.64 4.16
C PRO A 31 -7.42 2.33 5.51
N ALA A 32 -6.84 3.35 6.18
CA ALA A 32 -6.09 3.19 7.43
C ALA A 32 -6.84 2.36 8.49
N ARG A 33 -8.15 2.56 8.63
CA ARG A 33 -8.98 1.83 9.61
C ARG A 33 -9.04 0.32 9.40
N ASP A 34 -8.85 -0.12 8.16
CA ASP A 34 -8.90 -1.53 7.76
C ASP A 34 -7.49 -2.12 7.57
N LEU A 35 -6.46 -1.26 7.47
CA LEU A 35 -5.06 -1.66 7.43
C LEU A 35 -4.46 -1.84 8.84
N TYR A 36 -4.76 -0.90 9.74
CA TYR A 36 -4.15 -0.80 11.06
C TYR A 36 -5.11 -1.12 12.21
N ASN A 37 -4.52 -1.53 13.34
CA ASN A 37 -5.25 -1.64 14.60
C ASN A 37 -5.61 -0.25 15.18
N GLU A 38 -6.62 -0.20 16.05
CA GLU A 38 -7.33 1.03 16.48
C GLU A 38 -6.44 2.17 17.02
N PHE A 39 -5.32 1.86 17.68
CA PHE A 39 -4.45 2.87 18.31
C PHE A 39 -3.24 3.27 17.47
N VAL A 40 -3.06 2.62 16.33
CA VAL A 40 -1.86 2.76 15.53
C VAL A 40 -1.89 4.10 14.82
N LEU A 41 -0.84 4.89 15.07
CA LEU A 41 -0.64 6.18 14.44
C LEU A 41 0.33 6.01 13.29
N TYR A 42 -0.18 6.26 12.08
CA TYR A 42 0.62 6.44 10.89
C TYR A 42 0.36 7.84 10.33
N PRO A 43 1.37 8.52 9.75
CA PRO A 43 1.14 9.76 9.00
C PRO A 43 0.41 9.45 7.68
N MET A 44 -0.87 9.04 7.73
CA MET A 44 -1.75 9.05 6.56
C MET A 44 -2.46 10.39 6.51
N ILE A 45 -2.33 11.10 5.39
CA ILE A 45 -2.88 12.45 5.24
C ILE A 45 -4.37 12.38 4.91
N ASP A 46 -4.82 11.39 4.12
CA ASP A 46 -6.24 11.12 3.91
C ASP A 46 -6.49 9.72 3.29
N THR A 47 -7.10 8.84 4.07
CA THR A 47 -7.62 7.53 3.61
C THR A 47 -9.09 7.32 3.92
N THR A 48 -9.83 8.39 4.24
CA THR A 48 -11.16 8.27 4.86
C THR A 48 -12.30 8.14 3.85
N HIS A 49 -12.08 8.53 2.60
CA HIS A 49 -13.10 8.62 1.57
C HIS A 49 -13.39 7.29 0.84
N LEU A 50 -12.55 6.26 1.00
CA LEU A 50 -12.76 4.92 0.41
C LEU A 50 -13.17 3.92 1.49
N THR A 51 -13.94 2.90 1.09
CA THR A 51 -14.39 1.82 1.97
C THR A 51 -13.87 0.47 1.53
N THR A 52 -13.51 -0.38 2.50
CA THR A 52 -13.15 -1.76 2.16
C THR A 52 -14.39 -2.51 1.69
N LYS A 53 -14.25 -3.28 0.62
CA LYS A 53 -15.32 -4.07 0.02
C LYS A 53 -15.82 -5.09 1.05
N PRO A 54 -17.14 -5.15 1.35
CA PRO A 54 -17.67 -6.09 2.33
C PRO A 54 -17.30 -7.54 2.00
N GLY A 55 -16.88 -8.30 3.02
CA GLY A 55 -16.47 -9.70 2.87
C GLY A 55 -15.08 -9.90 2.26
N TRP A 56 -14.39 -8.83 1.84
CA TRP A 56 -13.01 -8.92 1.37
C TRP A 56 -12.07 -9.31 2.50
N ASN A 57 -11.16 -10.24 2.23
CA ASN A 57 -9.98 -10.47 3.06
C ASN A 57 -8.81 -10.96 2.18
N LEU A 58 -7.62 -11.05 2.77
CA LEU A 58 -6.39 -11.46 2.09
C LEU A 58 -6.43 -12.89 1.53
N ASP A 59 -7.20 -13.77 2.16
CA ASP A 59 -7.27 -15.18 1.81
C ASP A 59 -8.40 -15.44 0.77
N ILE A 60 -9.43 -14.58 0.73
CA ILE A 60 -10.63 -14.71 -0.11
C ILE A 60 -10.66 -13.56 -1.13
N MET A 61 -10.29 -13.90 -2.37
CA MET A 61 -10.39 -13.00 -3.51
C MET A 61 -11.83 -12.99 -4.06
N LEU A 62 -12.73 -12.25 -3.42
CA LEU A 62 -14.11 -12.12 -3.89
C LEU A 62 -14.19 -11.31 -5.19
N LYS A 63 -14.48 -12.01 -6.30
CA LYS A 63 -14.93 -11.39 -7.55
C LYS A 63 -16.39 -10.98 -7.41
N SER A 64 -16.64 -9.78 -6.88
CA SER A 64 -17.97 -9.17 -6.85
C SER A 64 -17.99 -7.90 -7.70
N ALA A 65 -19.18 -7.44 -8.08
CA ALA A 65 -19.34 -6.19 -8.85
C ALA A 65 -18.57 -5.04 -8.19
N ASP A 66 -17.86 -4.26 -9.00
CA ASP A 66 -17.10 -3.12 -8.51
C ASP A 66 -18.05 -1.98 -8.13
N LEU A 67 -18.11 -1.70 -6.82
CA LEU A 67 -18.82 -0.54 -6.32
C LEU A 67 -17.90 0.67 -6.42
N ALA A 68 -18.46 1.82 -6.80
CA ALA A 68 -17.67 3.01 -7.12
C ALA A 68 -16.78 3.49 -5.96
N GLN A 69 -17.09 3.20 -4.70
CA GLN A 69 -16.30 3.65 -3.54
C GLN A 69 -15.61 2.52 -2.77
N THR A 70 -15.73 1.27 -3.24
CA THR A 70 -15.09 0.15 -2.56
C THR A 70 -13.73 -0.19 -3.12
N ILE A 71 -12.89 -0.74 -2.25
CA ILE A 71 -11.57 -1.27 -2.56
C ILE A 71 -11.33 -2.58 -1.79
N PRO A 72 -10.51 -3.51 -2.30
CA PRO A 72 -9.82 -3.45 -3.58
C PRO A 72 -10.75 -3.62 -4.78
N ARG A 73 -10.37 -2.97 -5.88
CA ARG A 73 -10.94 -3.06 -7.22
C ARG A 73 -10.25 -4.15 -7.99
N TYR A 74 -11.00 -4.78 -8.88
CA TYR A 74 -10.55 -5.91 -9.67
C TYR A 74 -10.68 -5.59 -11.14
N ILE A 75 -9.66 -5.97 -11.91
CA ILE A 75 -9.80 -5.99 -13.37
C ILE A 75 -10.67 -7.19 -13.76
N ASP A 76 -11.58 -6.97 -14.71
CA ASP A 76 -12.44 -8.01 -15.26
C ASP A 76 -11.83 -8.70 -16.49
N SER A 77 -10.81 -8.08 -17.08
CA SER A 77 -10.19 -8.49 -18.32
C SER A 77 -8.72 -8.07 -18.39
N ASN A 78 -7.98 -8.70 -19.29
CA ASN A 78 -6.57 -8.41 -19.54
C ASN A 78 -6.42 -7.46 -20.73
N GLY A 79 -5.30 -6.74 -20.76
CA GLY A 79 -4.93 -5.90 -21.89
C GLY A 79 -4.94 -4.41 -21.54
N ARG A 80 -4.46 -3.61 -22.48
CA ARG A 80 -4.24 -2.17 -22.29
C ARG A 80 -5.53 -1.46 -21.87
N TRP A 81 -6.64 -1.70 -22.56
CA TRP A 81 -7.94 -1.02 -22.35
C TRP A 81 -8.61 -1.29 -21.00
N ALA A 82 -8.32 -2.42 -20.35
CA ALA A 82 -8.83 -2.76 -19.03
C ALA A 82 -7.88 -2.34 -17.88
N GLY A 83 -6.75 -1.72 -18.23
CA GLY A 83 -5.72 -1.30 -17.29
C GLY A 83 -5.98 0.06 -16.66
N LEU A 84 -5.06 0.46 -15.77
CA LEU A 84 -5.05 1.78 -15.15
C LEU A 84 -4.28 2.77 -16.03
N TYR A 85 -4.93 3.88 -16.37
CA TYR A 85 -4.33 5.01 -17.07
C TYR A 85 -4.22 6.21 -16.14
N ILE A 86 -3.03 6.78 -16.04
CA ILE A 86 -2.76 7.92 -15.17
C ILE A 86 -2.04 8.98 -16.00
N ASN A 87 -2.64 10.16 -16.09
CA ASN A 87 -1.98 11.34 -16.63
C ASN A 87 -1.33 12.09 -15.46
N ILE A 88 0.00 12.13 -15.45
CA ILE A 88 0.77 12.79 -14.39
C ILE A 88 1.28 14.11 -14.93
N GLU A 89 0.69 15.21 -14.46
CA GLU A 89 1.17 16.55 -14.77
C GLU A 89 2.16 17.02 -13.69
N LYS A 90 3.29 17.57 -14.13
CA LYS A 90 4.28 18.14 -13.22
C LYS A 90 3.87 19.55 -12.85
N ALA A 91 3.77 19.82 -11.55
CA ALA A 91 3.54 21.17 -11.06
C ALA A 91 4.73 22.08 -11.44
N ASN A 92 4.46 23.11 -12.23
CA ASN A 92 5.43 24.16 -12.58
C ASN A 92 5.62 25.15 -11.41
N LYS A 93 6.11 24.69 -10.24
CA LYS A 93 6.38 25.59 -9.10
C LYS A 93 7.74 25.37 -8.44
N ILE A 94 8.57 26.41 -8.59
CA ILE A 94 9.71 26.88 -7.80
C ILE A 94 10.59 25.78 -7.21
N ARG A 95 11.59 25.40 -8.01
CA ARG A 95 12.82 24.76 -7.57
C ARG A 95 13.51 25.67 -6.55
N ARG A 96 13.23 25.53 -5.25
CA ARG A 96 14.06 26.17 -4.22
C ARG A 96 15.44 25.54 -4.32
N SER A 97 16.40 26.34 -4.77
CA SER A 97 17.79 25.96 -5.04
C SER A 97 18.63 25.71 -3.78
N GLU A 98 17.99 25.47 -2.63
CA GLU A 98 18.63 25.44 -1.30
C GLU A 98 18.82 24.02 -0.75
N CYS A 99 18.09 23.02 -1.26
CA CYS A 99 18.43 21.61 -1.03
C CYS A 99 19.13 21.10 -2.30
N GLY A 100 20.34 20.56 -2.13
CA GLY A 100 21.19 20.07 -3.23
C GLY A 100 20.39 19.35 -4.29
N GLN A 101 20.59 19.73 -5.56
CA GLN A 101 19.80 19.26 -6.70
C GLN A 101 20.02 17.77 -6.94
N THR A 102 19.30 16.92 -6.21
CA THR A 102 19.01 15.57 -6.67
C THR A 102 17.79 15.64 -7.57
N LYS A 103 17.96 15.16 -8.80
CA LYS A 103 16.86 14.91 -9.72
C LYS A 103 15.80 14.10 -8.97
N ILE A 104 14.67 14.72 -8.63
CA ILE A 104 13.55 14.00 -7.99
C ILE A 104 12.98 13.10 -9.08
N ASN A 105 13.46 11.86 -9.14
CA ASN A 105 12.83 10.84 -9.95
C ASN A 105 11.56 10.40 -9.22
N THR A 106 10.41 10.64 -9.83
CA THR A 106 9.14 10.10 -9.34
C THR A 106 9.20 8.58 -9.46
N LYS A 107 8.93 7.86 -8.37
CA LYS A 107 8.93 6.40 -8.36
C LYS A 107 7.50 5.87 -8.40
N ILE A 108 7.26 4.82 -9.15
CA ILE A 108 6.03 4.02 -9.11
C ILE A 108 6.34 2.77 -8.31
N VAL A 109 5.62 2.56 -7.21
CA VAL A 109 5.80 1.42 -6.30
C VAL A 109 4.61 0.48 -6.41
N PHE A 110 4.88 -0.81 -6.58
CA PHE A 110 3.84 -1.85 -6.65
C PHE A 110 3.75 -2.58 -5.32
N HIS A 111 2.53 -2.66 -4.77
CA HIS A 111 2.27 -3.26 -3.46
C HIS A 111 0.90 -3.92 -3.40
N HIS A 112 0.72 -4.82 -2.43
CA HIS A 112 -0.59 -5.41 -2.15
C HIS A 112 -1.49 -4.37 -1.44
N PRO A 113 -2.83 -4.39 -1.67
CA PRO A 113 -3.77 -3.48 -1.00
C PRO A 113 -3.65 -3.40 0.54
N ALA A 114 -3.31 -4.52 1.18
CA ALA A 114 -3.13 -4.63 2.63
C ALA A 114 -1.70 -4.37 3.14
N GLU A 115 -0.86 -3.70 2.33
CA GLU A 115 0.53 -3.41 2.66
C GLU A 115 0.84 -1.92 2.42
N ILE A 116 1.84 -1.40 3.15
CA ILE A 116 2.33 -0.03 2.96
C ILE A 116 3.39 -0.02 1.84
N PRO A 117 3.28 0.88 0.84
CA PRO A 117 4.23 0.95 -0.29
C PRO A 117 5.56 1.60 0.08
N LEU A 118 6.38 0.91 0.87
CA LEU A 118 7.73 1.38 1.20
C LEU A 118 8.71 1.07 0.05
N PRO A 119 9.39 2.09 -0.54
CA PRO A 119 10.28 1.89 -1.70
C PRO A 119 11.50 1.00 -1.42
N ASP A 120 11.92 0.88 -0.17
CA ASP A 120 13.07 0.08 0.27
C ASP A 120 12.77 -1.44 0.33
N THR A 121 11.48 -1.80 0.36
CA THR A 121 11.03 -3.19 0.46
C THR A 121 10.30 -3.63 -0.81
N HIS A 122 9.72 -2.71 -1.56
CA HIS A 122 8.92 -3.02 -2.74
C HIS A 122 9.69 -2.80 -4.03
N LYS A 123 9.28 -3.53 -5.08
CA LYS A 123 9.75 -3.25 -6.44
C LYS A 123 9.20 -1.89 -6.87
N PHE A 124 10.06 -1.09 -7.49
CA PHE A 124 9.68 0.20 -8.04
C PHE A 124 10.24 0.39 -9.45
N HIS A 125 9.60 1.30 -10.19
CA HIS A 125 10.08 1.79 -11.48
C HIS A 125 10.23 3.31 -11.40
N ASP A 126 11.31 3.84 -11.98
CA ASP A 126 11.47 5.27 -12.16
C ASP A 126 10.53 5.75 -13.28
N LEU A 127 9.72 6.75 -12.99
CA LEU A 127 8.90 7.42 -13.99
C LEU A 127 9.82 8.30 -14.86
N PRO A 128 9.79 8.14 -16.19
CA PRO A 128 10.60 8.96 -17.07
C PRO A 128 10.19 10.43 -16.96
N TYR A 129 11.10 11.32 -17.35
CA TYR A 129 10.84 12.75 -17.25
C TYR A 129 9.70 13.20 -18.18
N SER A 130 9.56 12.55 -19.33
CA SER A 130 8.57 12.84 -20.36
C SER A 130 8.27 11.58 -21.17
N GLY A 131 7.10 11.55 -21.78
CA GLY A 131 6.65 10.45 -22.63
C GLY A 131 5.83 9.40 -21.87
N ASP A 132 5.35 8.43 -22.63
CA ASP A 132 4.48 7.38 -22.13
C ASP A 132 5.29 6.24 -21.52
N LEU A 133 4.84 5.74 -20.36
CA LEU A 133 5.39 4.55 -19.72
C LEU A 133 4.31 3.45 -19.69
N PHE A 134 4.61 2.33 -20.33
CA PHE A 134 3.75 1.14 -20.30
C PHE A 134 4.35 0.09 -19.37
N ILE A 135 3.60 -0.30 -18.35
CA ILE A 135 4.01 -1.34 -17.39
C ILE A 135 3.07 -2.52 -17.50
N HIS A 136 3.61 -3.69 -17.83
CA HIS A 136 2.88 -4.94 -17.81
C HIS A 136 3.10 -5.64 -16.46
N LEU A 137 2.02 -5.87 -15.71
CA LEU A 137 2.07 -6.51 -14.40
C LEU A 137 1.77 -8.00 -14.51
N LEU A 138 2.70 -8.81 -14.00
CA LEU A 138 2.55 -10.25 -13.84
C LEU A 138 2.61 -10.59 -12.34
N PRO A 139 1.47 -10.60 -11.63
CA PRO A 139 1.45 -10.97 -10.22
C PRO A 139 1.74 -12.46 -10.07
N SER A 140 2.58 -12.81 -9.09
CA SER A 140 2.77 -14.19 -8.64
C SER A 140 2.10 -14.33 -7.28
N LEU A 141 1.10 -15.21 -7.21
CA LEU A 141 0.37 -15.51 -5.98
C LEU A 141 0.64 -16.95 -5.58
N VAL A 142 1.04 -17.14 -4.33
CA VAL A 142 1.17 -18.46 -3.71
C VAL A 142 0.05 -18.57 -2.69
N THR A 143 -0.97 -19.38 -2.98
CA THR A 143 -2.05 -19.70 -2.06
C THR A 143 -1.85 -21.09 -1.47
N ALA A 144 -2.24 -21.26 -0.21
CA ALA A 144 -2.42 -22.58 0.37
C ALA A 144 -3.76 -23.14 -0.11
N ARG A 145 -3.84 -24.46 -0.26
CA ARG A 145 -5.12 -25.13 -0.53
C ARG A 145 -5.98 -25.15 0.75
N GLU A 146 -7.29 -25.22 0.60
CA GLU A 146 -8.21 -25.21 1.74
C GLU A 146 -7.98 -26.39 2.69
N GLU A 147 -7.57 -27.56 2.18
CA GLU A 147 -7.29 -28.73 3.01
C GLU A 147 -6.09 -28.51 3.96
N LEU A 148 -5.26 -27.49 3.68
CA LEU A 148 -4.17 -27.11 4.55
C LEU A 148 -4.64 -26.30 5.77
N LEU A 149 -5.88 -25.82 5.82
CA LEU A 149 -6.45 -25.15 7.00
C LEU A 149 -6.52 -26.08 8.21
N GLU A 150 -6.59 -27.40 8.01
CA GLU A 150 -6.60 -28.39 9.08
C GLU A 150 -5.24 -28.53 9.80
N TYR A 151 -4.16 -28.14 9.13
CA TYR A 151 -2.81 -28.25 9.67
C TYR A 151 -2.43 -26.98 10.42
N SER A 152 -1.87 -27.15 11.61
CA SER A 152 -1.40 -26.00 12.40
C SER A 152 -0.29 -25.22 11.67
N PRO A 153 -0.16 -23.91 11.91
CA PRO A 153 0.90 -23.09 11.32
C PRO A 153 2.31 -23.66 11.54
N GLU A 154 2.55 -24.30 12.69
CA GLU A 154 3.84 -24.89 13.06
C GLU A 154 4.23 -26.04 12.14
N HIS A 155 3.26 -26.80 11.64
CA HIS A 155 3.48 -27.89 10.68
C HIS A 155 3.64 -27.35 9.25
N ARG A 156 2.84 -26.36 8.86
CA ARG A 156 2.88 -25.77 7.51
C ARG A 156 4.03 -24.80 7.27
N LYS A 157 4.62 -24.27 8.34
CA LYS A 157 5.68 -23.24 8.31
C LYS A 157 5.25 -21.94 7.62
N CYS A 158 3.95 -21.69 7.47
CA CYS A 158 3.37 -20.45 6.98
C CYS A 158 2.09 -20.12 7.75
N TYR A 159 1.66 -18.85 7.68
CA TYR A 159 0.47 -18.35 8.36
C TYR A 159 -0.52 -17.82 7.32
N PHE A 160 -1.80 -18.12 7.50
CA PHE A 160 -2.92 -17.41 6.88
C PHE A 160 -3.06 -16.02 7.50
N SER A 161 -3.81 -15.14 6.82
CA SER A 161 -3.90 -13.72 7.19
C SER A 161 -4.43 -13.46 8.61
N HIS A 162 -5.19 -14.42 9.17
CA HIS A 162 -5.84 -14.33 10.46
C HIS A 162 -5.15 -15.13 11.58
N GLU A 163 -4.17 -15.98 11.26
CA GLU A 163 -3.55 -16.90 12.23
C GLU A 163 -2.52 -16.22 13.13
N ARG A 164 -1.82 -15.22 12.59
CA ARG A 164 -0.83 -14.46 13.35
C ARG A 164 -1.35 -13.06 13.64
N LYS A 165 -1.64 -12.80 14.91
CA LYS A 165 -2.01 -11.46 15.37
C LYS A 165 -0.80 -10.53 15.32
N LEU A 166 -0.96 -9.43 14.61
CA LEU A 166 0.00 -8.35 14.45
C LEU A 166 -0.39 -7.18 15.38
N SER A 167 0.61 -6.45 15.89
CA SER A 167 0.38 -5.36 16.85
C SER A 167 -0.02 -4.05 16.16
N LEU A 168 0.54 -3.79 14.99
CA LEU A 168 0.31 -2.61 14.16
C LEU A 168 -0.76 -2.88 13.09
N PHE A 169 -0.78 -4.07 12.49
CA PHE A 169 -1.63 -4.37 11.34
C PHE A 169 -2.81 -5.28 11.72
N ARG A 170 -3.94 -5.12 11.00
CA ARG A 170 -5.12 -5.97 11.21
C ARG A 170 -4.97 -7.39 10.66
N SER A 171 -4.16 -7.55 9.62
CA SER A 171 -4.00 -8.84 8.95
C SER A 171 -2.54 -9.13 8.68
N TYR A 172 -2.19 -10.41 8.82
CA TYR A 172 -0.86 -10.90 8.56
C TYR A 172 -0.54 -10.88 7.07
N THR A 173 0.55 -10.20 6.73
CA THR A 173 1.35 -10.48 5.54
C THR A 173 2.81 -10.61 5.99
N GLN A 174 3.64 -11.27 5.19
CA GLN A 174 5.07 -11.35 5.47
C GLN A 174 5.69 -9.96 5.62
N ARG A 175 5.29 -8.99 4.79
CA ARG A 175 5.80 -7.62 4.83
C ARG A 175 5.34 -6.86 6.07
N ASN A 176 4.07 -6.97 6.44
CA ASN A 176 3.54 -6.34 7.65
C ASN A 176 4.27 -6.86 8.90
N CYS A 177 4.51 -8.18 8.97
CA CYS A 177 5.28 -8.79 10.06
C CYS A 177 6.74 -8.31 10.09
N GLN A 178 7.40 -8.21 8.93
CA GLN A 178 8.78 -7.68 8.84
C GLN A 178 8.84 -6.21 9.25
N LEU A 179 7.81 -5.43 8.92
CA LEU A 179 7.75 -4.03 9.29
C LEU A 179 7.56 -3.83 10.79
N GLU A 180 6.74 -4.65 11.45
CA GLU A 180 6.65 -4.67 12.91
C GLU A 180 7.97 -5.03 13.57
N CYS A 181 8.71 -5.99 12.98
CA CYS A 181 10.04 -6.34 13.45
C CYS A 181 10.98 -5.12 13.39
N ARG A 182 10.97 -4.35 12.29
CA ARG A 182 11.77 -3.12 12.17
C ARG A 182 11.37 -2.06 13.20
N VAL A 183 10.07 -1.85 13.41
CA VAL A 183 9.56 -0.91 14.42
C VAL A 183 10.01 -1.34 15.82
N ASN A 184 9.90 -2.64 16.14
CA ASN A 184 10.33 -3.19 17.42
C ASN A 184 11.84 -3.07 17.65
N CYS A 185 12.66 -3.34 16.61
CA CYS A 185 14.10 -3.13 16.68
C CYS A 185 14.45 -1.65 16.90
N SER A 186 13.75 -0.72 16.24
CA SER A 186 13.96 0.71 16.45
C SER A 186 13.62 1.12 17.89
N LEU A 187 12.51 0.59 18.42
CA LEU A 187 12.13 0.82 19.81
C LEU A 187 13.15 0.23 20.79
N SER A 188 13.61 -1.00 20.59
CA SER A 188 14.53 -1.64 21.53
C SER A 188 15.94 -1.06 21.52
N LEU A 189 16.39 -0.54 20.37
CA LEU A 189 17.75 0.00 20.20
C LEU A 189 17.83 1.51 20.46
N CYS A 190 16.78 2.26 20.10
CA CYS A 190 16.80 3.73 20.09
C CYS A 190 15.71 4.36 20.96
N ASP A 191 14.81 3.56 21.54
CA ASP A 191 13.62 4.01 22.29
C ASP A 191 12.74 5.03 21.51
N CYS A 192 12.78 4.96 20.18
CA CYS A 192 12.02 5.82 19.28
C CYS A 192 11.69 5.10 17.98
N VAL A 193 10.71 5.62 17.24
CA VAL A 193 10.33 5.11 15.90
C VAL A 193 10.52 6.23 14.86
N PRO A 194 11.15 5.98 13.71
CA PRO A 194 11.24 6.94 12.62
C PRO A 194 9.88 7.49 12.22
N PHE A 195 9.81 8.79 11.90
CA PHE A 195 8.55 9.49 11.64
C PHE A 195 7.73 8.89 10.48
N TYR A 196 8.37 8.20 9.53
CA TYR A 196 7.74 7.59 8.36
C TYR A 196 7.21 6.16 8.60
N LEU A 197 7.37 5.63 9.82
CA LEU A 197 6.92 4.29 10.22
C LEU A 197 5.68 4.35 11.15
N PRO A 198 4.84 3.29 11.16
CA PRO A 198 3.71 3.22 12.08
C PRO A 198 4.16 3.09 13.53
N ARG A 199 3.41 3.75 14.42
CA ARG A 199 3.62 3.72 15.88
C ARG A 199 2.41 3.11 16.56
N LEU A 200 2.65 2.36 17.63
CA LEU A 200 1.59 1.70 18.41
C LEU A 200 0.55 2.68 18.98
N ASN A 201 0.97 3.88 19.35
CA ASN A 201 0.14 4.93 19.94
C ASN A 201 0.90 6.28 19.94
N ASN A 202 0.31 7.31 20.57
CA ASN A 202 0.90 8.64 20.71
C ASN A 202 2.03 8.75 21.75
N THR A 203 2.23 7.75 22.63
CA THR A 203 3.27 7.79 23.66
C THR A 203 4.64 7.37 23.10
N VAL A 204 4.65 6.65 21.99
CA VAL A 204 5.89 6.28 21.28
C VAL A 204 6.56 7.51 20.68
N ARG A 205 7.82 7.76 21.10
CA ARG A 205 8.64 8.87 20.61
C ARG A 205 9.01 8.73 19.14
N ILE A 206 9.10 9.87 18.45
CA ILE A 206 9.61 9.95 17.07
C ILE A 206 11.13 10.14 17.12
N CYS A 207 11.88 9.39 16.31
CA CYS A 207 13.33 9.59 16.19
C CYS A 207 13.64 10.91 15.48
N GLY A 208 14.66 11.63 15.95
CA GLY A 208 15.08 12.92 15.36
C GLY A 208 14.45 14.14 16.03
N ARG A 209 14.07 14.03 17.30
CA ARG A 209 13.74 15.16 18.19
C ARG A 209 14.51 15.05 19.48
#